data_AF-A0A0G4LTS5-F1
#
_entry.id   AF-A0A0G4LTS5-F1
#
_cell.length_a   1.000
_cell.length_b   1.000
_cell.length_c   1.000
_cell.angle_alpha   90.00
_cell.angle_beta   90.00
_cell.angle_gamma   90.00
#
_symmetry.space_group_name_H-M   'P 1'
#
loop_
_entity.id
_entity.type
_entity.pdbx_description
1 polymer ?
#
loop_
_entity_poly.entity_id
_entity_poly.type
_entity_poly.pdbx_seq_one_letter_code
_entity_poly.pdbx_strand_id
1 'polypeptide(L)'
;MSSAAEYSRHFSQKNVPFGIASSAARQRPRAATRIGNTVIWLEALHQNGFFSEIEGLPDDAWSHETLNSFASLPKSVQISVRREVQDAFERNGIDAFPVSATEDIGAVTMHLPVAIGDFADFSCSLEHVKNAGRIIINDERPPPAFFNFPIGYQGRASSIVVSGTEIERPWGQFRNPKAMGPDAPANEPSIIFGPSQKMDYELELAAIIGKPLPMRQRLNAVEADEHIFGFVILNDWSSRDIQGFEMMPLGPFNGKSVGSTMSPWVVTLDALEPFRSDGQLQLSVPRYLEDPGRASYNITMKAEIVARGDATTVGTCKVQDLYWSMRQMTAHAVRGIEARRPFHGRSIYAISYDSSNRGFNVEIKPLEHQTQESPTMPNQVKDLHKVDETSFPYIFEQNATVTLKAGDGLVRCNVYRPKSSGPVPVLVTYGPYGKDIPYKDFHPKSFSEVNEEQKSEHSAWETPDPGYWTRNGYAVVRADERGLGQSTGLLDTMSRGMSEAFFDVVEWAADQPWSNGKVGLLGISYYAGSQWRVAARRPKGLAAIVPWE
;
A
#
# COMPACT_ATOMS: atom_id res chain seq x y z
N MET A 1 -19.89 -15.21 13.13
CA MET A 1 -19.27 -16.56 13.08
C MET A 1 -18.35 -16.84 14.26
N SER A 2 -17.56 -15.90 14.80
CA SER A 2 -16.67 -16.15 15.96
C SER A 2 -17.36 -16.52 17.29
N SER A 3 -18.69 -16.36 17.39
CA SER A 3 -19.54 -16.85 18.48
C SER A 3 -20.11 -18.25 18.23
N ALA A 4 -19.78 -18.90 17.10
CA ALA A 4 -20.33 -20.21 16.80
C ALA A 4 -19.64 -21.31 17.63
N ALA A 5 -20.45 -22.30 18.05
CA ALA A 5 -20.02 -23.46 18.80
C ALA A 5 -19.02 -24.35 18.02
N GLU A 6 -19.02 -24.25 16.69
CA GLU A 6 -18.12 -24.98 15.78
C GLU A 6 -16.63 -24.63 15.97
N TYR A 7 -16.34 -23.46 16.53
CA TYR A 7 -14.96 -23.01 16.78
C TYR A 7 -14.42 -23.38 18.17
N SER A 8 -15.13 -24.19 18.95
CA SER A 8 -14.75 -24.58 20.32
C SER A 8 -13.28 -25.02 20.47
N ARG A 9 -12.76 -25.78 19.49
CA ARG A 9 -11.37 -26.25 19.44
C ARG A 9 -10.31 -25.14 19.44
N HIS A 10 -10.67 -23.93 18.98
CA HIS A 10 -9.78 -22.77 18.99
C HIS A 10 -9.64 -22.13 20.37
N PHE A 11 -10.54 -22.47 21.31
CA PHE A 11 -10.61 -21.87 22.64
C PHE A 11 -10.20 -22.88 23.71
N SER A 12 -9.01 -23.48 23.58
CA SER A 12 -8.47 -24.34 24.64
C SER A 12 -8.16 -23.54 25.91
N GLN A 13 -7.93 -24.24 27.02
CA GLN A 13 -7.40 -23.67 28.25
C GLN A 13 -6.03 -23.02 28.07
N LYS A 14 -5.32 -23.28 26.96
CA LYS A 14 -4.08 -22.60 26.61
C LYS A 14 -4.31 -21.31 25.81
N ASN A 15 -5.54 -21.02 25.35
CA ASN A 15 -5.88 -19.78 24.64
C ASN A 15 -6.41 -18.68 25.59
N VAL A 16 -7.52 -18.89 26.30
CA VAL A 16 -8.13 -17.91 27.24
C VAL A 16 -8.09 -16.45 26.71
N PRO A 17 -8.80 -16.14 25.62
CA PRO A 17 -8.82 -14.79 25.05
C PRO A 17 -9.76 -13.87 25.83
N PHE A 18 -9.69 -12.56 25.59
CA PHE A 18 -10.55 -11.57 26.25
C PHE A 18 -11.54 -10.95 25.25
N GLY A 19 -12.77 -10.72 25.67
CA GLY A 19 -13.81 -10.12 24.82
C GLY A 19 -14.85 -9.37 25.64
N ILE A 20 -15.81 -8.75 24.93
CA ILE A 20 -16.99 -8.11 25.52
C ILE A 20 -18.23 -8.84 25.03
N ALA A 21 -19.10 -9.20 25.96
CA ALA A 21 -20.36 -9.88 25.67
C ALA A 21 -21.52 -9.32 26.49
N SER A 22 -22.75 -9.58 26.04
CA SER A 22 -23.98 -9.41 26.82
C SER A 22 -24.83 -10.67 26.70
N SER A 23 -25.81 -10.83 27.57
CA SER A 23 -26.76 -11.95 27.53
C SER A 23 -28.12 -11.52 28.06
N ALA A 24 -29.11 -12.43 28.02
CA ALA A 24 -30.41 -12.19 28.63
C ALA A 24 -30.30 -11.88 30.14
N ALA A 25 -29.35 -12.53 30.83
CA ALA A 25 -29.08 -12.27 32.25
C ALA A 25 -28.20 -11.03 32.48
N ARG A 26 -27.40 -10.65 31.47
CA ARG A 26 -26.44 -9.53 31.53
C ARG A 26 -26.66 -8.57 30.37
N GLN A 27 -27.66 -7.72 30.52
CA GLN A 27 -28.12 -6.82 29.46
C GLN A 27 -27.08 -5.77 29.05
N ARG A 28 -26.18 -5.40 29.97
CA ARG A 28 -25.09 -4.47 29.64
C ARG A 28 -23.86 -5.24 29.17
N PRO A 29 -23.10 -4.73 28.19
CA PRO A 29 -21.84 -5.33 27.78
C PRO A 29 -20.85 -5.46 28.95
N ARG A 30 -20.21 -6.62 29.07
CA ARG A 30 -19.27 -6.96 30.15
C ARG A 30 -18.07 -7.72 29.62
N ALA A 31 -16.96 -7.57 30.32
CA ALA A 31 -15.73 -8.31 30.07
C ALA A 31 -15.91 -9.81 30.35
N ALA A 32 -15.48 -10.62 29.39
CA ALA A 32 -15.56 -12.07 29.44
C ALA A 32 -14.30 -12.71 28.85
N THR A 33 -14.12 -13.99 29.15
CA THR A 33 -13.18 -14.90 28.49
C THR A 33 -13.92 -16.16 28.00
N ARG A 34 -13.22 -17.07 27.32
CA ARG A 34 -13.82 -18.27 26.72
C ARG A 34 -12.91 -19.48 26.83
N ILE A 35 -13.50 -20.62 27.22
CA ILE A 35 -12.90 -21.96 27.11
C ILE A 35 -13.93 -22.89 26.46
N GLY A 36 -13.59 -23.50 25.33
CA GLY A 36 -14.51 -24.31 24.53
C GLY A 36 -15.73 -23.49 24.10
N ASN A 37 -16.91 -23.94 24.51
CA ASN A 37 -18.18 -23.21 24.31
C ASN A 37 -18.63 -22.42 25.54
N THR A 38 -17.88 -22.44 26.63
CA THR A 38 -18.21 -21.73 27.85
C THR A 38 -17.62 -20.33 27.83
N VAL A 39 -18.49 -19.34 27.91
CA VAL A 39 -18.15 -17.94 28.20
C VAL A 39 -18.06 -17.80 29.72
N ILE A 40 -17.01 -17.15 30.19
CA ILE A 40 -16.73 -16.95 31.61
C ILE A 40 -16.68 -15.45 31.89
N TRP A 41 -17.52 -14.96 32.79
CA TRP A 41 -17.69 -13.54 33.10
C TRP A 41 -16.65 -13.08 34.12
N LEU A 42 -15.78 -12.15 33.72
CA LEU A 42 -14.64 -11.72 34.56
C LEU A 42 -15.09 -10.93 35.79
N GLU A 43 -16.14 -10.11 35.66
CA GLU A 43 -16.77 -9.42 36.79
C GLU A 43 -17.29 -10.43 37.84
N ALA A 44 -17.92 -11.51 37.39
CA ALA A 44 -18.45 -12.53 38.30
C ALA A 44 -17.33 -13.32 38.99
N LEU A 45 -16.24 -13.64 38.28
CA LEU A 45 -15.06 -14.25 38.91
C LEU A 45 -14.44 -13.33 39.95
N HIS A 46 -14.29 -12.04 39.63
CA HIS A 46 -13.79 -11.04 40.56
C HIS A 46 -14.64 -10.97 41.84
N GLN A 47 -15.96 -10.90 41.71
CA GLN A 47 -16.90 -10.90 42.84
C GLN A 47 -16.84 -12.17 43.70
N ASN A 48 -16.42 -13.30 43.12
CA ASN A 48 -16.21 -14.57 43.84
C ASN A 48 -14.78 -14.73 44.38
N GLY A 49 -13.96 -13.67 44.36
CA GLY A 49 -12.63 -13.65 44.98
C GLY A 49 -11.53 -14.32 44.16
N PHE A 50 -11.76 -14.67 42.89
CA PHE A 50 -10.74 -15.32 42.04
C PHE A 50 -9.51 -14.46 41.81
N PHE A 51 -9.63 -13.13 41.94
CA PHE A 51 -8.57 -12.19 41.63
C PHE A 51 -8.09 -11.41 42.86
N SER A 52 -8.43 -11.85 44.09
CA SER A 52 -8.12 -11.10 45.32
C SER A 52 -6.63 -10.90 45.57
N GLU A 53 -5.81 -11.85 45.11
CA GLU A 53 -4.35 -11.84 45.31
C GLU A 53 -3.59 -11.15 44.16
N ILE A 54 -4.30 -10.62 43.15
CA ILE A 54 -3.66 -9.96 42.01
C ILE A 54 -3.40 -8.49 42.33
N GLU A 55 -2.17 -8.20 42.76
CA GLU A 55 -1.71 -6.83 42.96
C GLU A 55 -1.81 -6.00 41.66
N GLY A 56 -2.38 -4.79 41.77
CA GLY A 56 -2.50 -3.85 40.66
C GLY A 56 -3.72 -4.05 39.75
N LEU A 57 -4.60 -5.02 40.03
CA LEU A 57 -5.92 -5.11 39.41
C LEU A 57 -6.92 -4.23 40.18
N PRO A 58 -7.47 -3.15 39.59
CA PRO A 58 -8.43 -2.31 40.30
C PRO A 58 -9.81 -2.98 40.37
N ASP A 59 -10.55 -2.72 41.45
CA ASP A 59 -11.89 -3.28 41.70
C ASP A 59 -12.89 -2.94 40.58
N ASP A 60 -12.71 -1.79 39.93
CA ASP A 60 -13.56 -1.30 38.85
C ASP A 60 -13.11 -1.74 37.45
N ALA A 61 -12.08 -2.58 37.33
CA ALA A 61 -11.54 -3.07 36.05
C ALA A 61 -12.60 -3.66 35.11
N TRP A 62 -13.67 -4.22 35.69
CA TRP A 62 -14.74 -4.93 34.98
C TRP A 62 -16.04 -4.12 34.84
N SER A 63 -16.06 -2.89 35.35
CA SER A 63 -17.24 -2.02 35.33
C SER A 63 -17.52 -1.40 33.95
N HIS A 64 -16.55 -1.47 33.05
CA HIS A 64 -16.59 -0.85 31.73
C HIS A 64 -17.20 -1.77 30.66
N GLU A 65 -17.79 -1.14 29.63
CA GLU A 65 -18.37 -1.83 28.48
C GLU A 65 -17.32 -2.20 27.42
N THR A 66 -16.04 -1.94 27.68
CA THR A 66 -14.92 -2.26 26.79
C THR A 66 -13.70 -2.73 27.59
N LEU A 67 -12.77 -3.44 26.94
CA LEU A 67 -11.56 -3.95 27.57
C LEU A 67 -10.49 -2.88 27.79
N ASN A 68 -10.70 -1.63 27.38
CA ASN A 68 -9.65 -0.61 27.37
C ASN A 68 -8.95 -0.42 28.73
N SER A 69 -9.72 -0.37 29.82
CA SER A 69 -9.15 -0.21 31.17
C SER A 69 -8.26 -1.41 31.52
N PHE A 70 -8.74 -2.63 31.32
CA PHE A 70 -7.98 -3.86 31.56
C PHE A 70 -6.75 -3.99 30.63
N ALA A 71 -6.90 -3.69 29.35
CA ALA A 71 -5.84 -3.76 28.35
C ALA A 71 -4.71 -2.76 28.64
N SER A 72 -4.99 -1.67 29.36
CA SER A 72 -4.01 -0.66 29.75
C SER A 72 -3.19 -1.02 31.00
N LEU A 73 -3.61 -2.05 31.74
CA LEU A 73 -2.89 -2.52 32.93
C LEU A 73 -1.53 -3.15 32.54
N PRO A 74 -0.56 -3.21 33.47
CA PRO A 74 0.71 -3.87 33.23
C PRO A 74 0.54 -5.33 32.74
N LYS A 75 1.46 -5.78 31.88
CA LYS A 75 1.46 -7.15 31.35
C LYS A 75 1.40 -8.22 32.44
N SER A 76 2.10 -8.01 33.55
CA SER A 76 2.06 -8.89 34.72
C SER A 76 0.65 -9.09 35.27
N VAL A 77 -0.19 -8.05 35.31
CA VAL A 77 -1.59 -8.14 35.77
C VAL A 77 -2.44 -8.93 34.77
N GLN A 78 -2.27 -8.65 33.47
CA GLN A 78 -2.97 -9.37 32.39
C GLN A 78 -2.65 -10.88 32.44
N ILE A 79 -1.37 -11.23 32.60
CA ILE A 79 -0.88 -12.60 32.73
C ILE A 79 -1.44 -13.27 33.98
N SER A 80 -1.45 -12.57 35.13
CA SER A 80 -1.99 -13.12 36.38
C SER A 80 -3.49 -13.44 36.26
N VAL A 81 -4.30 -12.54 35.69
CA VAL A 81 -5.74 -12.81 35.47
C VAL A 81 -5.93 -14.03 34.57
N ARG A 82 -5.19 -14.11 33.47
CA ARG A 82 -5.21 -15.27 32.56
C ARG A 82 -4.85 -16.55 33.31
N ARG A 83 -3.79 -16.52 34.13
CA ARG A 83 -3.32 -17.67 34.90
C ARG A 83 -4.35 -18.13 35.93
N GLU A 84 -5.01 -17.23 36.65
CA GLU A 84 -6.07 -17.61 37.60
C GLU A 84 -7.22 -18.37 36.93
N VAL A 85 -7.61 -17.95 35.72
CA VAL A 85 -8.62 -18.69 34.93
C VAL A 85 -8.11 -20.06 34.51
N GLN A 86 -6.84 -20.17 34.12
CA GLN A 86 -6.21 -21.44 33.76
C GLN A 86 -6.12 -22.38 34.96
N ASP A 87 -5.63 -21.90 36.11
CA ASP A 87 -5.44 -22.67 37.33
C ASP A 87 -6.79 -23.11 37.93
N ALA A 88 -7.84 -22.27 37.83
CA ALA A 88 -9.20 -22.69 38.14
C ALA A 88 -9.64 -23.86 37.24
N PHE A 89 -9.52 -23.71 35.92
CA PHE A 89 -9.89 -24.77 34.99
C PHE A 89 -9.07 -26.05 35.18
N GLU A 90 -7.77 -25.96 35.47
CA GLU A 90 -6.92 -27.13 35.70
C GLU A 90 -7.29 -27.89 36.99
N ARG A 91 -7.85 -27.21 38.00
CA ARG A 91 -8.30 -27.85 39.25
C ARG A 91 -9.55 -28.70 39.08
N ASN A 92 -10.56 -28.22 38.36
CA ASN A 92 -11.87 -28.91 38.29
C ASN A 92 -12.63 -28.69 36.98
N GLY A 93 -11.94 -28.39 35.89
CA GLY A 93 -12.57 -28.11 34.60
C GLY A 93 -13.52 -26.90 34.65
N ILE A 94 -14.62 -26.98 33.89
CA ILE A 94 -15.66 -25.94 33.90
C ILE A 94 -16.34 -25.83 35.27
N ASP A 95 -16.42 -26.92 36.04
CA ASP A 95 -17.05 -26.96 37.36
C ASP A 95 -16.24 -26.20 38.43
N ALA A 96 -15.04 -25.71 38.09
CA ALA A 96 -14.30 -24.79 38.94
C ALA A 96 -14.89 -23.38 38.96
N PHE A 97 -15.69 -23.01 37.96
CA PHE A 97 -16.29 -21.69 37.87
C PHE A 97 -17.71 -21.69 38.45
N PRO A 98 -18.12 -20.63 39.18
CA PRO A 98 -19.50 -20.52 39.65
C PRO A 98 -20.49 -20.61 38.49
N VAL A 99 -21.62 -21.29 38.68
CA VAL A 99 -22.70 -21.37 37.67
C VAL A 99 -23.18 -19.97 37.27
N SER A 100 -23.20 -19.04 38.21
CA SER A 100 -23.53 -17.64 37.93
C SER A 100 -22.49 -16.96 37.04
N ALA A 101 -21.25 -17.43 36.97
CA ALA A 101 -20.14 -16.84 36.23
C ALA A 101 -19.95 -17.44 34.83
N THR A 102 -20.78 -18.41 34.41
CA THR A 102 -20.63 -19.07 33.11
C THR A 102 -21.92 -19.06 32.29
N GLU A 103 -21.79 -18.94 30.97
CA GLU A 103 -22.89 -19.09 30.01
C GLU A 103 -22.39 -19.83 28.76
N ASP A 104 -23.29 -20.50 28.03
CA ASP A 104 -22.95 -21.06 26.72
C ASP A 104 -22.76 -19.94 25.69
N ILE A 105 -21.80 -20.10 24.78
CA ILE A 105 -21.51 -19.12 23.73
C ILE A 105 -22.73 -18.82 22.84
N GLY A 106 -23.62 -19.78 22.65
CA GLY A 106 -24.87 -19.60 21.90
C GLY A 106 -25.91 -18.74 22.62
N ALA A 107 -25.75 -18.50 23.92
CA ALA A 107 -26.64 -17.66 24.72
C ALA A 107 -26.15 -16.19 24.85
N VAL A 108 -24.96 -15.87 24.33
CA VAL A 108 -24.38 -14.52 24.44
C VAL A 108 -24.35 -13.79 23.10
N THR A 109 -24.41 -12.46 23.17
CA THR A 109 -24.13 -11.55 22.06
C THR A 109 -22.75 -10.94 22.25
N MET A 110 -21.87 -11.09 21.26
CA MET A 110 -20.54 -10.49 21.29
C MET A 110 -20.58 -9.05 20.79
N HIS A 111 -19.76 -8.19 21.39
CA HIS A 111 -19.58 -6.79 21.02
C HIS A 111 -18.15 -6.53 20.54
N LEU A 112 -17.87 -5.32 20.04
CA LEU A 112 -16.49 -4.88 19.84
C LEU A 112 -15.75 -4.99 21.18
N PRO A 113 -14.56 -5.60 21.23
CA PRO A 113 -13.86 -5.82 22.48
C PRO A 113 -13.35 -4.52 23.11
N VAL A 114 -13.25 -3.45 22.32
CA VAL A 114 -12.47 -2.26 22.62
C VAL A 114 -13.14 -1.02 22.01
N ALA A 115 -13.05 0.11 22.69
CA ALA A 115 -13.31 1.42 22.11
C ALA A 115 -12.08 1.83 21.30
N ILE A 116 -12.26 2.02 20.00
CA ILE A 116 -11.19 2.32 19.04
C ILE A 116 -11.14 3.83 18.83
N GLY A 117 -9.98 4.42 19.09
CA GLY A 117 -9.73 5.86 18.90
C GLY A 117 -9.19 6.14 17.52
N ASP A 118 -8.15 5.40 17.15
CA ASP A 118 -7.43 5.52 15.90
C ASP A 118 -7.23 4.14 15.28
N PHE A 119 -7.19 4.08 13.96
CA PHE A 119 -6.97 2.85 13.20
C PHE A 119 -5.91 3.14 12.14
N ALA A 120 -4.84 2.34 12.12
CA ALA A 120 -3.76 2.47 11.15
C ALA A 120 -3.66 1.16 10.36
N ASP A 121 -3.83 1.24 9.05
CA ASP A 121 -3.75 0.08 8.19
C ASP A 121 -2.43 0.09 7.41
N PHE A 122 -1.73 -1.04 7.39
CA PHE A 122 -0.37 -1.17 6.89
C PHE A 122 -0.29 -2.12 5.70
N SER A 123 0.43 -1.70 4.67
CA SER A 123 0.70 -2.52 3.49
C SER A 123 2.08 -3.16 3.60
N CYS A 124 2.15 -4.26 4.37
CA CYS A 124 3.42 -4.86 4.84
C CYS A 124 3.68 -6.29 4.34
N SER A 125 2.81 -6.83 3.49
CA SER A 125 3.02 -8.09 2.77
C SER A 125 3.60 -7.79 1.38
N LEU A 126 4.79 -8.32 1.09
CA LEU A 126 5.47 -8.09 -0.18
C LEU A 126 4.65 -8.66 -1.36
N GLU A 127 4.12 -9.88 -1.21
CA GLU A 127 3.32 -10.50 -2.27
C GLU A 127 2.00 -9.76 -2.48
N HIS A 128 1.35 -9.27 -1.41
CA HIS A 128 0.17 -8.41 -1.56
C HIS A 128 0.51 -7.14 -2.35
N VAL A 129 1.57 -6.41 -1.97
CA VAL A 129 1.96 -5.17 -2.64
C VAL A 129 2.27 -5.39 -4.12
N LYS A 130 2.99 -6.47 -4.45
CA LYS A 130 3.26 -6.85 -5.85
C LYS A 130 1.96 -7.16 -6.61
N ASN A 131 1.07 -7.96 -6.01
CA ASN A 131 -0.20 -8.35 -6.62
C ASN A 131 -1.13 -7.14 -6.83
N ALA A 132 -1.23 -6.26 -5.83
CA ALA A 132 -2.01 -5.03 -5.89
C ALA A 132 -1.47 -4.08 -6.95
N GLY A 133 -0.15 -3.88 -7.01
CA GLY A 133 0.50 -3.07 -8.04
C GLY A 133 0.22 -3.60 -9.46
N ARG A 134 0.36 -4.93 -9.67
CA ARG A 134 0.04 -5.59 -10.94
C ARG A 134 -1.41 -5.34 -11.37
N ILE A 135 -2.36 -5.35 -10.44
CA ILE A 135 -3.80 -5.27 -10.75
C ILE A 135 -4.29 -3.84 -10.90
N ILE A 136 -3.82 -2.93 -10.04
CA ILE A 136 -4.33 -1.55 -9.95
C ILE A 136 -3.62 -0.64 -10.95
N ILE A 137 -2.30 -0.78 -11.10
CA ILE A 137 -1.46 0.11 -11.91
C ILE A 137 -0.58 -0.62 -12.94
N ASN A 138 -0.75 -1.93 -13.11
CA ASN A 138 0.03 -2.78 -14.04
C ASN A 138 1.56 -2.71 -13.80
N ASP A 139 1.97 -2.57 -12.53
CA ASP A 139 3.38 -2.60 -12.12
C ASP A 139 3.52 -3.44 -10.85
N GLU A 140 4.22 -4.57 -10.92
CA GLU A 140 4.44 -5.43 -9.77
C GLU A 140 5.56 -4.96 -8.84
N ARG A 141 6.29 -3.89 -9.20
CA ARG A 141 7.37 -3.37 -8.34
C ARG A 141 6.77 -2.75 -7.08
N PRO A 142 7.21 -3.18 -5.89
CA PRO A 142 6.82 -2.50 -4.66
C PRO A 142 7.25 -1.02 -4.69
N PRO A 143 6.49 -0.12 -4.03
CA PRO A 143 6.91 1.27 -3.89
C PRO A 143 8.32 1.36 -3.30
N PRO A 144 9.17 2.32 -3.72
CA PRO A 144 10.54 2.43 -3.21
C PRO A 144 10.63 2.52 -1.67
N ALA A 145 9.61 3.08 -1.03
CA ALA A 145 9.49 3.18 0.42
C ALA A 145 9.31 1.82 1.12
N PHE A 146 8.78 0.79 0.43
CA PHE A 146 8.34 -0.47 1.04
C PHE A 146 9.47 -1.19 1.78
N PHE A 147 10.69 -1.16 1.22
CA PHE A 147 11.85 -1.81 1.82
C PHE A 147 12.57 -0.93 2.87
N ASN A 148 12.11 0.30 3.08
CA ASN A 148 12.75 1.26 3.99
C ASN A 148 11.99 1.43 5.31
N PHE A 149 10.66 1.38 5.27
CA PHE A 149 9.80 1.45 6.44
C PHE A 149 8.43 0.79 6.14
N PRO A 150 7.71 0.33 7.18
CA PRO A 150 6.37 -0.22 7.00
C PRO A 150 5.40 0.88 6.55
N ILE A 151 4.99 0.84 5.29
CA ILE A 151 4.05 1.81 4.72
C ILE A 151 2.66 1.55 5.29
N GLY A 152 1.97 2.61 5.71
CA GLY A 152 0.59 2.53 6.14
C GLY A 152 -0.13 3.86 5.99
N TYR A 153 -1.43 3.85 6.26
CA TYR A 153 -2.31 5.02 6.22
C TYR A 153 -3.29 4.97 7.40
N GLN A 154 -3.90 6.11 7.72
CA GLN A 154 -4.94 6.15 8.75
C GLN A 154 -6.26 5.66 8.15
N GLY A 155 -6.80 4.58 8.72
CA GLY A 155 -8.10 4.04 8.39
C GLY A 155 -9.24 4.74 9.15
N ARG A 156 -10.47 4.28 8.93
CA ARG A 156 -11.67 4.87 9.54
C ARG A 156 -12.12 4.09 10.77
N ALA A 157 -11.72 4.55 11.96
CA ALA A 157 -12.09 3.89 13.23
C ALA A 157 -13.62 3.77 13.44
N SER A 158 -14.40 4.77 13.01
CA SER A 158 -15.86 4.79 13.24
C SER A 158 -16.64 3.72 12.49
N SER A 159 -16.06 3.11 11.45
CA SER A 159 -16.69 2.09 10.61
C SER A 159 -16.18 0.68 10.93
N ILE A 160 -15.45 0.52 12.03
CA ILE A 160 -15.06 -0.81 12.51
C ILE A 160 -16.24 -1.41 13.26
N VAL A 161 -16.63 -2.62 12.87
CA VAL A 161 -17.78 -3.34 13.41
C VAL A 161 -17.39 -4.76 13.86
N VAL A 162 -18.16 -5.35 14.76
CA VAL A 162 -17.88 -6.71 15.24
C VAL A 162 -18.32 -7.77 14.22
N SER A 163 -17.61 -8.90 14.17
CA SER A 163 -17.96 -10.07 13.37
C SER A 163 -19.44 -10.45 13.50
N GLY A 164 -20.12 -10.60 12.36
CA GLY A 164 -21.56 -10.88 12.28
C GLY A 164 -22.40 -9.66 11.91
N THR A 165 -21.83 -8.45 11.95
CA THR A 165 -22.48 -7.24 11.43
C THR A 165 -22.53 -7.31 9.89
N GLU A 166 -23.69 -7.02 9.31
CA GLU A 166 -23.85 -6.94 7.85
C GLU A 166 -23.13 -5.71 7.29
N ILE A 167 -22.48 -5.86 6.14
CA ILE A 167 -21.82 -4.76 5.42
C ILE A 167 -22.58 -4.47 4.14
N GLU A 168 -23.10 -3.26 4.02
CA GLU A 168 -23.83 -2.82 2.84
C GLU A 168 -22.87 -2.47 1.70
N ARG A 169 -23.24 -2.82 0.47
CA ARG A 169 -22.49 -2.43 -0.73
C ARG A 169 -22.50 -0.89 -0.86
N PRO A 170 -21.33 -0.25 -0.92
CA PRO A 170 -21.25 1.21 -0.94
C PRO A 170 -21.65 1.74 -2.31
N TRP A 171 -22.13 2.98 -2.31
CA TRP A 171 -22.30 3.80 -3.50
C TRP A 171 -21.16 4.79 -3.60
N GLY A 172 -20.66 5.05 -4.80
CA GLY A 172 -19.59 6.01 -5.01
C GLY A 172 -19.33 6.32 -6.47
N GLN A 173 -18.32 7.16 -6.70
CA GLN A 173 -17.86 7.53 -8.04
C GLN A 173 -16.69 6.64 -8.47
N PHE A 174 -16.72 6.18 -9.71
CA PHE A 174 -15.63 5.40 -10.29
C PHE A 174 -15.58 5.55 -11.81
N ARG A 175 -14.44 5.18 -12.40
CA ARG A 175 -14.23 5.24 -13.86
C ARG A 175 -15.20 4.31 -14.56
N ASN A 176 -15.88 4.80 -15.60
CA ASN A 176 -16.81 4.01 -16.39
C ASN A 176 -16.07 3.08 -17.36
N PRO A 177 -16.15 1.75 -17.21
CA PRO A 177 -15.46 0.83 -18.11
C PRO A 177 -15.95 0.94 -19.56
N LYS A 178 -17.20 1.35 -19.78
CA LYS A 178 -17.78 1.51 -21.13
C LYS A 178 -17.23 2.72 -21.89
N ALA A 179 -16.67 3.68 -21.17
CA ALA A 179 -16.02 4.86 -21.72
C ALA A 179 -14.51 4.66 -21.92
N MET A 180 -14.01 3.43 -21.78
CA MET A 180 -12.59 3.08 -21.91
C MET A 180 -12.35 2.18 -23.12
N GLY A 181 -11.30 2.49 -23.89
CA GLY A 181 -10.89 1.72 -25.06
C GLY A 181 -11.17 2.44 -26.40
N PRO A 182 -10.55 1.98 -27.49
CA PRO A 182 -10.66 2.65 -28.80
C PRO A 182 -12.08 2.63 -29.39
N ASP A 183 -12.91 1.67 -28.96
CA ASP A 183 -14.29 1.49 -29.45
C ASP A 183 -15.35 2.11 -28.51
N ALA A 184 -14.94 2.89 -27.50
CA ALA A 184 -15.86 3.49 -26.53
C ALA A 184 -16.81 4.50 -27.20
N PRO A 185 -18.13 4.46 -26.92
CA PRO A 185 -19.07 5.43 -27.48
C PRO A 185 -18.73 6.86 -27.04
N ALA A 186 -18.73 7.81 -27.99
CA ALA A 186 -18.35 9.20 -27.75
C ALA A 186 -19.23 9.93 -26.70
N ASN A 187 -20.43 9.43 -26.43
CA ASN A 187 -21.39 10.03 -25.49
C ASN A 187 -21.40 9.36 -24.11
N GLU A 188 -20.55 8.35 -23.89
CA GLU A 188 -20.51 7.63 -22.62
C GLU A 188 -19.70 8.44 -21.58
N PRO A 189 -20.24 8.74 -20.38
CA PRO A 189 -19.51 9.52 -19.39
C PRO A 189 -18.31 8.74 -18.86
N SER A 190 -17.15 9.38 -18.75
CA SER A 190 -15.90 8.74 -18.27
C SER A 190 -15.92 8.38 -16.78
N ILE A 191 -16.82 8.99 -16.01
CA ILE A 191 -17.02 8.76 -14.57
C ILE A 191 -18.51 8.55 -14.35
N ILE A 192 -18.85 7.54 -13.53
CA ILE A 192 -20.23 7.24 -13.14
C ILE A 192 -20.35 7.21 -11.62
N PHE A 193 -21.55 7.51 -11.12
CA PHE A 193 -21.93 7.34 -9.71
C PHE A 193 -22.95 6.21 -9.60
N GLY A 194 -22.72 5.28 -8.67
CA GLY A 194 -23.62 4.14 -8.48
C GLY A 194 -23.10 3.15 -7.44
N PRO A 195 -23.80 2.01 -7.28
CA PRO A 195 -23.33 0.94 -6.41
C PRO A 195 -22.00 0.39 -6.93
N SER A 196 -21.07 0.13 -6.01
CA SER A 196 -19.79 -0.50 -6.31
C SER A 196 -19.98 -1.79 -7.11
N GLN A 197 -19.18 -1.94 -8.16
CA GLN A 197 -19.09 -3.11 -9.02
C GLN A 197 -17.95 -4.05 -8.60
N LYS A 198 -17.00 -3.59 -7.77
CA LYS A 198 -15.80 -4.35 -7.36
C LYS A 198 -15.62 -4.35 -5.85
N MET A 199 -16.53 -5.02 -5.15
CA MET A 199 -16.41 -5.28 -3.71
C MET A 199 -15.48 -6.45 -3.44
N ASP A 200 -14.67 -6.32 -2.39
CA ASP A 200 -13.61 -7.25 -2.05
C ASP A 200 -13.39 -7.32 -0.53
N TYR A 201 -12.73 -8.38 -0.08
CA TYR A 201 -12.27 -8.55 1.30
C TYR A 201 -10.75 -8.39 1.36
N GLU A 202 -10.23 -8.04 2.54
CA GLU A 202 -8.79 -8.16 2.84
C GLU A 202 -8.65 -9.00 4.10
N LEU A 203 -7.84 -10.06 4.05
CA LEU A 203 -7.71 -10.97 5.19
C LEU A 203 -6.56 -10.52 6.07
N GLU A 204 -6.88 -10.06 7.28
CA GLU A 204 -5.92 -9.32 8.09
C GLU A 204 -5.85 -9.71 9.57
N LEU A 205 -4.70 -9.46 10.18
CA LEU A 205 -4.50 -9.58 11.63
C LEU A 205 -4.24 -8.20 12.19
N ALA A 206 -4.99 -7.81 13.22
CA ALA A 206 -4.82 -6.52 13.90
C ALA A 206 -4.22 -6.66 15.31
N ALA A 207 -3.16 -5.90 15.59
CA ALA A 207 -2.66 -5.70 16.96
C ALA A 207 -3.56 -4.73 17.73
N ILE A 208 -3.90 -5.04 18.97
CA ILE A 208 -4.64 -4.17 19.90
C ILE A 208 -3.64 -3.51 20.84
N ILE A 209 -3.48 -2.19 20.79
CA ILE A 209 -2.53 -1.47 21.66
C ILE A 209 -3.15 -1.14 23.02
N GLY A 210 -2.69 -1.80 24.07
CA GLY A 210 -3.21 -1.64 25.43
C GLY A 210 -2.51 -0.54 26.23
N LYS A 211 -1.18 -0.58 26.31
CA LYS A 211 -0.40 0.41 27.07
C LYS A 211 -0.20 1.68 26.24
N PRO A 212 -0.73 2.84 26.66
CA PRO A 212 -0.54 4.09 25.93
C PRO A 212 0.94 4.52 25.97
N LEU A 213 1.35 5.29 24.97
CA LEU A 213 2.68 5.89 24.86
C LEU A 213 2.53 7.42 24.97
N PRO A 214 3.09 8.07 26.01
CA PRO A 214 2.95 9.50 26.19
C PRO A 214 3.40 10.31 24.97
N MET A 215 2.76 11.47 24.75
CA MET A 215 3.10 12.37 23.65
C MET A 215 4.59 12.71 23.63
N ARG A 216 5.19 12.73 22.42
CA ARG A 216 6.64 12.93 22.17
C ARG A 216 7.56 11.79 22.63
N GLN A 217 7.02 10.73 23.23
CA GLN A 217 7.80 9.50 23.39
C GLN A 217 7.77 8.69 22.10
N ARG A 218 8.81 7.88 21.93
CA ARG A 218 9.00 7.00 20.77
C ARG A 218 9.30 5.61 21.29
N LEU A 219 9.11 4.65 20.41
CA LEU A 219 9.26 3.23 20.68
C LEU A 219 10.21 2.64 19.61
N ASN A 220 11.08 1.74 20.03
CA ASN A 220 11.82 0.84 19.14
C ASN A 220 11.04 -0.48 19.00
N ALA A 221 11.22 -1.20 17.89
CA ALA A 221 10.48 -2.43 17.59
C ALA A 221 10.53 -3.44 18.76
N VAL A 222 11.70 -3.65 19.35
CA VAL A 222 11.91 -4.58 20.48
C VAL A 222 11.09 -4.26 21.74
N GLU A 223 10.59 -3.03 21.88
CA GLU A 223 9.79 -2.59 23.03
C GLU A 223 8.28 -2.73 22.78
N ALA A 224 7.85 -3.11 21.57
CA ALA A 224 6.44 -3.04 21.17
C ALA A 224 5.50 -4.02 21.87
N ASP A 225 5.99 -5.19 22.30
CA ASP A 225 5.15 -6.18 22.98
C ASP A 225 4.61 -5.67 24.32
N GLU A 226 5.37 -4.83 25.03
CA GLU A 226 4.93 -4.17 26.25
C GLU A 226 3.71 -3.25 26.01
N HIS A 227 3.47 -2.88 24.76
CA HIS A 227 2.34 -2.05 24.35
C HIS A 227 1.19 -2.81 23.71
N ILE A 228 1.44 -3.98 23.12
CA ILE A 228 0.41 -4.77 22.43
C ILE A 228 -0.32 -5.65 23.45
N PHE A 229 -1.62 -5.44 23.63
CA PHE A 229 -2.49 -6.28 24.46
C PHE A 229 -2.64 -7.69 23.86
N GLY A 230 -2.95 -7.76 22.57
CA GLY A 230 -3.10 -9.01 21.83
C GLY A 230 -3.49 -8.78 20.38
N PHE A 231 -3.90 -9.85 19.69
CA PHE A 231 -4.33 -9.79 18.29
C PHE A 231 -5.80 -10.19 18.09
N VAL A 232 -6.38 -9.65 17.04
CA VAL A 232 -7.71 -10.00 16.50
C VAL A 232 -7.60 -10.23 15.00
N ILE A 233 -8.52 -11.00 14.42
CA ILE A 233 -8.69 -11.05 12.96
C ILE A 233 -9.47 -9.81 12.54
N LEU A 234 -9.06 -9.19 11.44
CA LEU A 234 -9.74 -8.05 10.81
C LEU A 234 -10.00 -8.37 9.33
N ASN A 235 -11.14 -7.92 8.82
CA ASN A 235 -11.43 -7.88 7.39
C ASN A 235 -11.66 -6.43 6.98
N ASP A 236 -10.78 -5.88 6.15
CA ASP A 236 -10.90 -4.52 5.66
C ASP A 236 -11.62 -4.49 4.31
N TRP A 237 -12.94 -4.34 4.37
CA TRP A 237 -13.78 -4.40 3.17
C TRP A 237 -13.43 -3.27 2.22
N SER A 238 -13.33 -3.62 0.95
CA SER A 238 -12.74 -2.73 -0.04
C SER A 238 -13.60 -2.64 -1.30
N SER A 239 -13.93 -1.42 -1.72
CA SER A 239 -14.53 -1.12 -3.02
C SER A 239 -13.44 -0.68 -4.00
N ARG A 240 -12.94 -1.61 -4.81
CA ARG A 240 -11.74 -1.42 -5.64
C ARG A 240 -11.90 -0.43 -6.78
N ASP A 241 -13.11 -0.31 -7.30
CA ASP A 241 -13.49 0.66 -8.33
C ASP A 241 -13.50 2.10 -7.79
N ILE A 242 -14.11 2.31 -6.62
CA ILE A 242 -14.09 3.61 -5.92
C ILE A 242 -12.66 3.94 -5.51
N GLN A 243 -11.97 3.00 -4.83
CA GLN A 243 -10.59 3.15 -4.39
C GLN A 243 -9.66 3.48 -5.57
N GLY A 244 -9.73 2.73 -6.66
CA GLY A 244 -8.87 2.94 -7.83
C GLY A 244 -9.08 4.29 -8.52
N PHE A 245 -10.24 4.93 -8.34
CA PHE A 245 -10.49 6.27 -8.85
C PHE A 245 -10.02 7.38 -7.91
N GLU A 246 -10.20 7.26 -6.59
CA GLU A 246 -9.90 8.31 -5.62
C GLU A 246 -8.48 8.27 -5.02
N MET A 247 -7.80 7.11 -5.05
CA MET A 247 -6.62 6.84 -4.22
C MET A 247 -5.40 7.73 -4.53
N MET A 248 -5.25 8.21 -5.77
CA MET A 248 -4.08 9.01 -6.14
C MET A 248 -4.39 10.52 -6.07
N PRO A 249 -3.55 11.35 -5.41
CA PRO A 249 -2.29 11.02 -4.72
C PRO A 249 -2.44 10.79 -3.19
N LEU A 250 -3.65 10.92 -2.64
CA LEU A 250 -3.84 11.11 -1.18
C LEU A 250 -4.02 9.82 -0.37
N GLY A 251 -4.10 8.67 -1.02
CA GLY A 251 -4.41 7.39 -0.41
C GLY A 251 -5.89 7.04 -0.45
N PRO A 252 -6.25 5.81 -0.02
CA PRO A 252 -7.63 5.32 -0.04
C PRO A 252 -8.53 6.10 0.93
N PHE A 253 -9.82 6.25 0.58
CA PHE A 253 -10.80 6.93 1.42
C PHE A 253 -12.17 6.22 1.44
N ASN A 254 -13.13 6.63 0.60
CA ASN A 254 -14.47 6.00 0.56
C ASN A 254 -14.43 4.53 0.14
N GLY A 255 -13.43 4.15 -0.65
CA GLY A 255 -13.21 2.77 -1.05
C GLY A 255 -12.88 1.83 0.12
N LYS A 256 -12.46 2.38 1.27
CA LYS A 256 -12.13 1.65 2.50
C LYS A 256 -13.08 1.97 3.65
N SER A 257 -13.63 3.18 3.70
CA SER A 257 -14.56 3.58 4.77
C SER A 257 -15.94 2.92 4.70
N VAL A 258 -16.16 1.99 3.74
CA VAL A 258 -17.36 1.13 3.68
C VAL A 258 -17.53 0.31 4.96
N GLY A 259 -16.43 -0.12 5.57
CA GLY A 259 -16.45 -0.80 6.86
C GLY A 259 -15.30 -1.79 7.01
N SER A 260 -14.90 -2.02 8.25
CA SER A 260 -13.92 -3.05 8.58
C SER A 260 -14.49 -3.94 9.68
N THR A 261 -14.35 -5.26 9.57
CA THR A 261 -14.96 -6.22 10.52
C THR A 261 -13.89 -6.83 11.42
N MET A 262 -14.07 -6.76 12.73
CA MET A 262 -13.14 -7.27 13.74
C MET A 262 -13.69 -8.52 14.45
N SER A 263 -12.84 -9.52 14.71
CA SER A 263 -13.19 -10.64 15.58
C SER A 263 -13.29 -10.19 17.05
N PRO A 264 -14.27 -10.68 17.83
CA PRO A 264 -14.59 -10.17 19.17
C PRO A 264 -13.66 -10.66 20.28
N TRP A 265 -12.81 -11.64 20.01
CA TRP A 265 -11.92 -12.25 20.99
C TRP A 265 -10.48 -11.80 20.74
N VAL A 266 -9.90 -11.06 21.67
CA VAL A 266 -8.50 -10.64 21.64
C VAL A 266 -7.63 -11.75 22.22
N VAL A 267 -6.78 -12.34 21.38
CA VAL A 267 -5.82 -13.37 21.77
C VAL A 267 -4.54 -12.70 22.26
N THR A 268 -4.19 -12.88 23.53
CA THR A 268 -3.01 -12.22 24.14
C THR A 268 -1.70 -12.76 23.60
N LEU A 269 -0.64 -11.95 23.64
CA LEU A 269 0.71 -12.39 23.23
C LEU A 269 1.21 -13.61 24.01
N ASP A 270 0.88 -13.73 25.30
CA ASP A 270 1.26 -14.87 26.14
C ASP A 270 0.64 -16.20 25.68
N ALA A 271 -0.56 -16.14 25.08
CA ALA A 271 -1.20 -17.30 24.45
C ALA A 271 -0.43 -17.76 23.20
N LEU A 272 0.22 -16.80 22.54
CA LEU A 272 0.87 -16.97 21.25
C LEU A 272 2.36 -17.21 21.37
N GLU A 273 2.94 -17.08 22.57
CA GLU A 273 4.36 -17.27 22.82
C GLU A 273 4.89 -18.65 22.34
N PRO A 274 4.16 -19.77 22.52
CA PRO A 274 4.57 -21.06 21.95
C PRO A 274 4.68 -21.07 20.41
N PHE A 275 4.03 -20.11 19.75
CA PHE A 275 3.97 -19.99 18.29
C PHE A 275 4.89 -18.90 17.74
N ARG A 276 5.74 -18.26 18.55
CA ARG A 276 6.75 -17.30 18.08
C ARG A 276 7.56 -17.82 16.90
N SER A 277 7.96 -16.94 16.00
CA SER A 277 8.83 -17.28 14.87
C SER A 277 9.75 -16.13 14.50
N ASP A 278 10.80 -16.42 13.74
CA ASP A 278 11.79 -15.42 13.31
C ASP A 278 11.19 -14.43 12.29
N GLY A 279 10.12 -14.80 11.58
CA GLY A 279 9.54 -13.99 10.51
C GLY A 279 10.43 -13.93 9.27
N GLN A 280 10.30 -12.87 8.47
CA GLN A 280 11.15 -12.61 7.30
C GLN A 280 12.44 -11.89 7.71
N LEU A 281 13.58 -12.34 7.18
CA LEU A 281 14.88 -11.71 7.43
C LEU A 281 15.01 -10.39 6.66
N GLN A 282 15.34 -9.32 7.36
CA GLN A 282 15.64 -8.01 6.77
C GLN A 282 17.13 -7.68 6.98
N LEU A 283 17.88 -7.49 5.88
CA LEU A 283 19.34 -7.33 5.92
C LEU A 283 19.80 -5.96 6.44
N SER A 284 18.99 -4.92 6.30
CA SER A 284 19.31 -3.57 6.77
C SER A 284 18.04 -2.77 6.99
N VAL A 285 17.86 -2.26 8.21
CA VAL A 285 16.77 -1.37 8.59
C VAL A 285 17.29 -0.25 9.51
N PRO A 286 16.59 0.89 9.60
CA PRO A 286 16.93 1.92 10.59
C PRO A 286 16.92 1.38 12.02
N ARG A 287 17.79 1.90 12.89
CA ARG A 287 18.00 1.42 14.28
C ARG A 287 16.74 1.14 15.10
N TYR A 288 15.67 1.91 14.91
CA TYR A 288 14.43 1.72 15.69
C TYR A 288 13.53 0.59 15.19
N LEU A 289 13.80 0.09 13.99
CA LEU A 289 13.15 -1.08 13.39
C LEU A 289 13.99 -2.34 13.54
N GLU A 290 15.23 -2.23 14.03
CA GLU A 290 16.05 -3.40 14.36
C GLU A 290 15.31 -4.26 15.39
N ASP A 291 15.10 -5.53 15.04
CA ASP A 291 14.49 -6.53 15.91
C ASP A 291 15.20 -7.88 15.68
N PRO A 292 16.30 -8.15 16.41
CA PRO A 292 17.10 -9.37 16.24
C PRO A 292 16.42 -10.62 16.83
N GLY A 293 15.21 -10.50 17.39
CA GLY A 293 14.50 -11.59 18.04
C GLY A 293 13.48 -12.31 17.13
N ARG A 294 12.73 -13.25 17.73
CA ARG A 294 11.56 -13.90 17.12
C ARG A 294 10.41 -12.91 16.98
N ALA A 295 10.48 -12.06 15.96
CA ALA A 295 9.61 -10.89 15.80
C ALA A 295 8.18 -11.22 15.33
N SER A 296 7.90 -12.46 14.93
CA SER A 296 6.61 -12.86 14.34
C SER A 296 5.99 -14.08 15.03
N TYR A 297 4.88 -14.59 14.46
CA TYR A 297 4.13 -15.73 14.96
C TYR A 297 3.73 -16.67 13.82
N ASN A 298 3.82 -17.98 14.07
CA ASN A 298 3.31 -19.04 13.21
C ASN A 298 1.79 -19.18 13.39
N ILE A 299 1.06 -18.22 12.84
CA ILE A 299 -0.41 -18.20 12.79
C ILE A 299 -0.82 -18.43 11.35
N THR A 300 -1.66 -19.43 11.11
CA THR A 300 -2.27 -19.68 9.79
C THR A 300 -3.64 -19.00 9.74
N MET A 301 -3.86 -18.21 8.71
CA MET A 301 -5.13 -17.53 8.46
C MET A 301 -5.78 -18.09 7.19
N LYS A 302 -7.11 -18.13 7.18
CA LYS A 302 -7.91 -18.70 6.09
C LYS A 302 -9.12 -17.81 5.83
N ALA A 303 -9.43 -17.58 4.55
CA ALA A 303 -10.65 -16.92 4.11
C ALA A 303 -11.57 -17.91 3.39
N GLU A 304 -12.86 -17.86 3.74
CA GLU A 304 -13.92 -18.65 3.13
C GLU A 304 -15.05 -17.73 2.68
N ILE A 305 -15.54 -17.94 1.45
CA ILE A 305 -16.74 -17.29 0.95
C ILE A 305 -17.88 -18.31 1.00
N VAL A 306 -18.97 -17.94 1.66
CA VAL A 306 -20.20 -18.74 1.71
C VAL A 306 -21.21 -18.09 0.78
N ALA A 307 -21.62 -18.83 -0.26
CA ALA A 307 -22.63 -18.38 -1.20
C ALA A 307 -23.67 -19.47 -1.39
N ARG A 308 -24.96 -19.12 -1.25
CA ARG A 308 -26.09 -20.05 -1.41
C ARG A 308 -26.01 -21.32 -0.53
N GLY A 309 -25.32 -21.23 0.61
CA GLY A 309 -25.13 -22.34 1.55
C GLY A 309 -23.83 -23.12 1.37
N ASP A 310 -23.11 -22.92 0.27
CA ASP A 310 -21.84 -23.61 0.01
C ASP A 310 -20.64 -22.74 0.41
N ALA A 311 -19.74 -23.30 1.21
CA ALA A 311 -18.51 -22.65 1.65
C ALA A 311 -17.33 -23.03 0.73
N THR A 312 -16.64 -22.03 0.19
CA THR A 312 -15.42 -22.20 -0.61
C THR A 312 -14.25 -21.51 0.08
N THR A 313 -13.18 -22.25 0.35
CA THR A 313 -11.90 -21.65 0.80
C THR A 313 -11.24 -20.94 -0.38
N VAL A 314 -11.07 -19.64 -0.26
CA VAL A 314 -10.54 -18.76 -1.32
C VAL A 314 -9.07 -18.41 -1.11
N GLY A 315 -8.56 -18.54 0.11
CA GLY A 315 -7.15 -18.26 0.41
C GLY A 315 -6.70 -18.82 1.76
N THR A 316 -5.40 -19.10 1.85
CA THR A 316 -4.70 -19.46 3.09
C THR A 316 -3.32 -18.81 3.07
N CYS A 317 -2.86 -18.37 4.25
CA CYS A 317 -1.63 -17.61 4.41
C CYS A 317 -1.09 -17.75 5.83
N LYS A 318 0.13 -17.28 6.06
CA LYS A 318 0.78 -17.30 7.38
C LYS A 318 1.26 -15.92 7.78
N VAL A 319 1.04 -15.56 9.03
CA VAL A 319 1.47 -14.27 9.59
C VAL A 319 2.99 -14.10 9.55
N GLN A 320 3.75 -15.19 9.67
CA GLN A 320 5.21 -15.17 9.57
C GLN A 320 5.76 -14.81 8.17
N ASP A 321 4.91 -14.81 7.15
CA ASP A 321 5.30 -14.45 5.78
C ASP A 321 5.25 -12.91 5.56
N LEU A 322 4.78 -12.15 6.55
CA LEU A 322 4.86 -10.69 6.57
C LEU A 322 6.30 -10.19 6.43
N TYR A 323 6.50 -9.19 5.57
CA TYR A 323 7.80 -8.56 5.41
C TYR A 323 8.15 -7.68 6.62
N TRP A 324 7.19 -6.88 7.10
CA TRP A 324 7.35 -6.08 8.32
C TRP A 324 6.59 -6.70 9.49
N SER A 325 7.26 -6.83 10.63
CA SER A 325 6.65 -7.42 11.83
C SER A 325 5.66 -6.47 12.52
N MET A 326 4.75 -7.03 13.33
CA MET A 326 3.83 -6.25 14.17
C MET A 326 4.57 -5.26 15.09
N ARG A 327 5.74 -5.67 15.58
CA ARG A 327 6.61 -4.83 16.41
C ARG A 327 7.15 -3.63 15.63
N GLN A 328 7.62 -3.86 14.40
CA GLN A 328 8.12 -2.81 13.51
C GLN A 328 7.03 -1.83 13.09
N MET A 329 5.85 -2.34 12.70
CA MET A 329 4.69 -1.50 12.39
C MET A 329 4.29 -0.64 13.59
N THR A 330 4.23 -1.22 14.79
CA THR A 330 3.92 -0.50 16.04
C THR A 330 4.93 0.60 16.36
N ALA A 331 6.23 0.33 16.17
CA ALA A 331 7.28 1.31 16.39
C ALA A 331 7.27 2.45 15.34
N HIS A 332 6.93 2.14 14.09
CA HIS A 332 6.82 3.14 13.04
C HIS A 332 5.58 4.02 13.17
N ALA A 333 4.44 3.45 13.57
CA ALA A 333 3.19 4.19 13.76
C ALA A 333 3.33 5.40 14.69
N VAL A 334 4.21 5.32 15.69
CA VAL A 334 4.45 6.41 16.67
C VAL A 334 5.63 7.31 16.33
N ARG A 335 6.23 7.17 15.14
CA ARG A 335 7.49 7.84 14.82
C ARG A 335 7.33 9.34 14.60
N GLY A 336 6.22 9.75 14.01
CA GLY A 336 5.90 11.12 13.59
C GLY A 336 5.51 12.11 14.70
N ILE A 337 5.75 11.78 15.98
CA ILE A 337 5.35 12.58 17.17
C ILE A 337 3.84 12.45 17.49
N GLU A 338 3.11 11.57 16.80
CA GLU A 338 1.71 11.32 17.11
C GLU A 338 1.58 10.83 18.56
N ALA A 339 0.82 11.59 19.33
CA ALA A 339 0.52 11.28 20.70
C ALA A 339 -0.41 10.08 20.72
N ARG A 340 -0.03 8.96 21.37
CA ARG A 340 -1.05 8.09 21.95
C ARG A 340 -1.59 8.81 23.18
N ARG A 341 -2.36 9.90 22.98
CA ARG A 341 -2.96 10.60 24.12
C ARG A 341 -3.83 9.58 24.86
N PRO A 342 -3.76 9.50 26.19
CA PRO A 342 -4.87 8.97 26.94
C PRO A 342 -6.01 9.99 26.86
N PHE A 343 -6.65 10.15 25.70
CA PHE A 343 -7.97 10.76 25.68
C PHE A 343 -8.92 9.71 26.24
N HIS A 344 -9.12 9.76 27.56
CA HIS A 344 -10.16 9.01 28.27
C HIS A 344 -10.13 7.48 28.06
N GLY A 345 -8.95 6.87 27.93
CA GLY A 345 -8.84 5.42 27.76
C GLY A 345 -9.32 4.88 26.40
N ARG A 346 -9.37 5.70 25.35
CA ARG A 346 -9.95 5.31 24.05
C ARG A 346 -8.99 5.06 22.90
N SER A 347 -7.70 4.84 23.12
CA SER A 347 -6.76 4.65 21.99
C SER A 347 -6.21 3.24 21.94
N ILE A 348 -7.02 2.34 21.41
CA ILE A 348 -6.53 1.08 20.85
C ILE A 348 -6.33 1.31 19.36
N TYR A 349 -5.07 1.19 18.92
CA TYR A 349 -4.74 1.09 17.51
C TYR A 349 -4.99 -0.35 17.07
N ALA A 350 -5.68 -0.55 15.96
CA ALA A 350 -5.59 -1.76 15.15
C ALA A 350 -4.49 -1.53 14.09
N ILE A 351 -3.54 -2.46 13.97
CA ILE A 351 -2.51 -2.48 12.91
C ILE A 351 -2.77 -3.70 12.06
N SER A 352 -3.33 -3.50 10.88
CA SER A 352 -3.84 -4.57 10.03
C SER A 352 -2.94 -4.81 8.80
N TYR A 353 -3.10 -5.95 8.13
CA TYR A 353 -2.33 -6.31 6.94
C TYR A 353 -3.05 -7.31 6.01
N ASP A 354 -2.98 -7.14 4.69
CA ASP A 354 -3.47 -8.16 3.75
C ASP A 354 -2.45 -9.29 3.54
N SER A 355 -2.93 -10.51 3.76
CA SER A 355 -2.17 -11.76 3.75
C SER A 355 -2.41 -12.63 2.51
N SER A 356 -3.20 -12.17 1.53
CA SER A 356 -3.66 -13.01 0.43
C SER A 356 -2.52 -13.43 -0.54
N ASN A 357 -2.10 -14.71 -0.44
CA ASN A 357 -1.20 -15.38 -1.41
C ASN A 357 -1.84 -15.59 -2.80
N ARG A 358 -3.15 -15.32 -2.92
CA ARG A 358 -3.88 -15.17 -4.18
C ARG A 358 -4.70 -13.90 -4.03
N GLY A 359 -4.25 -12.85 -4.70
CA GLY A 359 -4.95 -11.58 -4.69
C GLY A 359 -6.39 -11.73 -5.19
N PHE A 360 -7.24 -10.84 -4.70
CA PHE A 360 -8.46 -10.35 -5.35
C PHE A 360 -9.37 -11.42 -5.96
N ASN A 361 -10.57 -11.60 -5.39
CA ASN A 361 -11.66 -12.25 -6.13
C ASN A 361 -12.23 -11.29 -7.18
N VAL A 362 -11.53 -11.22 -8.32
CA VAL A 362 -12.18 -11.14 -9.62
C VAL A 362 -11.64 -12.31 -10.44
N GLU A 363 -12.32 -13.46 -10.36
CA GLU A 363 -12.33 -14.41 -11.49
C GLU A 363 -12.93 -13.68 -12.70
N ILE A 364 -12.09 -12.97 -13.46
CA ILE A 364 -12.28 -12.95 -14.90
C ILE A 364 -11.92 -14.36 -15.32
N LYS A 365 -12.93 -15.14 -15.75
CA LYS A 365 -12.70 -16.40 -16.46
C LYS A 365 -11.52 -16.18 -17.42
N PRO A 366 -10.48 -17.03 -17.42
CA PRO A 366 -9.46 -16.95 -18.45
C PRO A 366 -10.20 -17.10 -19.79
N LEU A 367 -10.22 -16.03 -20.58
CA LEU A 367 -10.39 -16.18 -22.02
C LEU A 367 -9.34 -17.21 -22.44
N GLU A 368 -9.81 -18.22 -23.15
CA GLU A 368 -9.05 -19.38 -23.59
C GLU A 368 -7.63 -18.99 -24.00
N HIS A 369 -6.66 -19.79 -23.52
CA HIS A 369 -5.27 -19.75 -23.92
C HIS A 369 -5.13 -19.57 -25.44
N GLN A 370 -4.92 -18.33 -25.87
CA GLN A 370 -3.94 -18.07 -26.89
C GLN A 370 -2.66 -17.73 -26.14
N THR A 371 -1.70 -18.64 -26.24
CA THR A 371 -0.31 -18.42 -25.80
C THR A 371 0.17 -17.08 -26.35
N GLN A 372 0.22 -16.07 -25.49
CA GLN A 372 1.08 -14.91 -25.70
C GLN A 372 2.29 -15.08 -24.80
N GLU A 373 3.43 -14.96 -25.47
CA GLU A 373 4.77 -15.31 -25.03
C GLU A 373 5.19 -14.57 -23.75
N SER A 374 6.12 -15.20 -23.03
CA SER A 374 7.23 -14.67 -22.22
C SER A 374 7.42 -13.15 -22.13
N PRO A 375 7.98 -12.63 -21.02
CA PRO A 375 8.18 -11.19 -20.80
C PRO A 375 8.76 -10.56 -22.05
N THR A 376 8.07 -9.55 -22.60
CA THR A 376 8.41 -8.90 -23.86
C THR A 376 9.92 -8.76 -23.94
N MET A 377 10.53 -9.52 -24.85
CA MET A 377 11.92 -9.28 -25.21
C MET A 377 12.05 -7.78 -25.50
N PRO A 378 13.08 -7.09 -24.97
CA PRO A 378 13.30 -5.69 -25.36
C PRO A 378 13.25 -5.62 -26.88
N ASN A 379 12.49 -4.66 -27.42
CA ASN A 379 12.37 -4.48 -28.87
C ASN A 379 13.75 -4.67 -29.49
N GLN A 380 13.90 -5.64 -30.40
CA GLN A 380 15.18 -5.83 -31.08
C GLN A 380 15.60 -4.49 -31.66
N VAL A 381 16.81 -4.05 -31.30
CA VAL A 381 17.35 -2.78 -31.78
C VAL A 381 17.48 -2.88 -33.29
N LYS A 382 16.77 -2.02 -34.00
CA LYS A 382 16.82 -1.91 -35.45
C LYS A 382 17.71 -0.74 -35.84
N ASP A 383 18.34 -0.85 -37.00
CA ASP A 383 18.95 0.30 -37.64
C ASP A 383 17.88 1.09 -38.40
N LEU A 384 17.43 2.20 -37.79
CA LEU A 384 16.38 3.08 -38.31
C LEU A 384 16.90 4.49 -38.56
N HIS A 385 18.22 4.68 -38.59
CA HIS A 385 18.83 5.99 -38.79
C HIS A 385 18.52 6.52 -40.19
N LYS A 386 18.02 7.75 -40.26
CA LYS A 386 17.68 8.42 -41.52
C LYS A 386 17.99 9.91 -41.42
N VAL A 387 18.42 10.51 -42.51
CA VAL A 387 18.62 11.96 -42.62
C VAL A 387 17.80 12.48 -43.79
N ASP A 388 16.94 13.46 -43.51
CA ASP A 388 16.16 14.22 -44.49
C ASP A 388 16.62 15.68 -44.48
N GLU A 389 17.21 16.11 -45.58
CA GLU A 389 17.71 17.49 -45.76
C GLU A 389 16.77 18.33 -46.64
N THR A 390 15.72 17.73 -47.22
CA THR A 390 14.96 18.32 -48.33
C THR A 390 13.51 18.59 -47.98
N SER A 391 12.84 17.70 -47.26
CA SER A 391 11.38 17.77 -47.05
C SER A 391 10.95 18.85 -46.07
N PHE A 392 11.86 19.35 -45.24
CA PHE A 392 11.56 20.28 -44.14
C PHE A 392 12.39 21.57 -44.23
N PRO A 393 11.95 22.66 -43.58
CA PRO A 393 12.74 23.90 -43.47
C PRO A 393 14.01 23.74 -42.63
N TYR A 394 14.17 22.59 -41.96
CA TYR A 394 15.36 22.17 -41.20
C TYR A 394 15.85 20.82 -41.72
N ILE A 395 17.07 20.44 -41.34
CA ILE A 395 17.57 19.07 -41.51
C ILE A 395 17.00 18.22 -40.39
N PHE A 396 16.33 17.12 -40.75
CA PHE A 396 15.78 16.16 -39.81
C PHE A 396 16.60 14.87 -39.84
N GLU A 397 17.27 14.56 -38.74
CA GLU A 397 17.99 13.31 -38.54
C GLU A 397 17.22 12.47 -37.51
N GLN A 398 16.64 11.36 -37.98
CA GLN A 398 15.80 10.47 -37.19
C GLN A 398 16.63 9.31 -36.63
N ASN A 399 16.38 8.94 -35.37
CA ASN A 399 17.01 7.80 -34.69
C ASN A 399 18.55 7.84 -34.63
N ALA A 400 19.14 9.03 -34.47
CA ALA A 400 20.55 9.15 -34.08
C ALA A 400 20.81 8.40 -32.77
N THR A 401 21.97 7.75 -32.68
CA THR A 401 22.33 6.85 -31.58
C THR A 401 23.25 7.56 -30.58
N VAL A 402 22.84 7.58 -29.33
CA VAL A 402 23.67 7.95 -28.18
C VAL A 402 24.07 6.66 -27.47
N THR A 403 25.36 6.32 -27.48
CA THR A 403 25.89 5.20 -26.69
C THR A 403 26.02 5.62 -25.24
N LEU A 404 25.44 4.85 -24.32
CA LEU A 404 25.52 5.14 -22.89
C LEU A 404 26.90 4.76 -22.35
N LYS A 405 27.47 5.62 -21.49
CA LYS A 405 28.77 5.40 -20.85
C LYS A 405 28.65 4.46 -19.66
N ALA A 406 27.51 4.48 -18.98
CA ALA A 406 27.20 3.63 -17.84
C ALA A 406 26.48 2.35 -18.30
N GLY A 407 27.25 1.31 -18.65
CA GLY A 407 26.78 -0.04 -19.00
C GLY A 407 26.45 -0.23 -20.49
N ASP A 408 25.99 -1.44 -20.84
CA ASP A 408 25.61 -1.78 -22.22
C ASP A 408 24.22 -1.20 -22.54
N GLY A 409 24.17 -0.14 -23.35
CA GLY A 409 22.90 0.43 -23.80
C GLY A 409 23.03 1.63 -24.73
N LEU A 410 21.89 1.99 -25.34
CA LEU A 410 21.80 3.15 -26.22
C LEU A 410 20.49 3.91 -26.03
N VAL A 411 20.53 5.19 -26.34
CA VAL A 411 19.36 6.06 -26.46
C VAL A 411 19.20 6.48 -27.91
N ARG A 412 17.96 6.46 -28.41
CA ARG A 412 17.61 6.98 -29.73
C ARG A 412 17.03 8.37 -29.62
N CYS A 413 17.53 9.26 -30.46
CA CYS A 413 17.06 10.63 -30.53
C CYS A 413 16.79 11.07 -31.96
N ASN A 414 15.94 12.07 -32.07
CA ASN A 414 15.68 12.83 -33.28
C ASN A 414 16.39 14.17 -33.15
N VAL A 415 17.10 14.58 -34.19
CA VAL A 415 17.88 15.82 -34.24
C VAL A 415 17.32 16.70 -35.35
N TYR A 416 17.04 17.95 -35.02
CA TYR A 416 16.53 18.96 -35.93
C TYR A 416 17.54 20.11 -35.99
N ARG A 417 18.08 20.41 -37.17
CA ARG A 417 19.17 21.38 -37.33
C ARG A 417 18.82 22.45 -38.35
N PRO A 418 19.20 23.72 -38.14
CA PRO A 418 19.11 24.73 -39.18
C PRO A 418 20.00 24.34 -40.38
N LYS A 419 19.60 24.76 -41.58
CA LYS A 419 20.39 24.59 -42.82
C LYS A 419 21.60 25.55 -42.92
N SER A 420 22.00 26.16 -41.81
CA SER A 420 23.14 27.09 -41.73
C SER A 420 24.49 26.36 -41.83
N SER A 421 25.52 27.07 -42.28
CA SER A 421 26.87 26.51 -42.49
C SER A 421 27.74 26.40 -41.23
N GLY A 422 27.30 26.90 -40.08
CA GLY A 422 28.09 26.96 -38.84
C GLY A 422 27.47 26.21 -37.65
N PRO A 423 28.26 25.86 -36.62
CA PRO A 423 27.76 25.22 -35.41
C PRO A 423 26.80 26.11 -34.60
N VAL A 424 25.78 25.50 -34.01
CA VAL A 424 24.69 26.19 -33.28
C VAL A 424 24.52 25.68 -31.86
N PRO A 425 23.93 26.46 -30.92
CA PRO A 425 23.54 25.94 -29.61
C PRO A 425 22.42 24.89 -29.74
N VAL A 426 22.34 23.97 -28.77
CA VAL A 426 21.43 22.82 -28.82
C VAL A 426 20.42 22.87 -27.68
N LEU A 427 19.14 22.66 -27.98
CA LEU A 427 18.10 22.40 -26.98
C LEU A 427 17.86 20.90 -26.88
N VAL A 428 17.97 20.33 -25.69
CA VAL A 428 17.80 18.89 -25.47
C VAL A 428 16.59 18.61 -24.58
N THR A 429 15.75 17.67 -25.00
CA THR A 429 14.69 17.05 -24.19
C THR A 429 14.87 15.54 -24.15
N TYR A 430 14.70 14.96 -22.96
CA TYR A 430 14.77 13.51 -22.72
C TYR A 430 13.62 13.10 -21.82
N GLY A 431 12.78 12.17 -22.27
CA GLY A 431 11.60 11.78 -21.51
C GLY A 431 10.70 10.74 -22.17
N PRO A 432 9.56 10.43 -21.54
CA PRO A 432 8.84 9.19 -21.78
C PRO A 432 7.67 9.29 -22.76
N TYR A 433 7.43 10.46 -23.36
CA TYR A 433 6.22 10.71 -24.15
C TYR A 433 6.35 10.37 -25.65
N GLY A 434 7.42 9.68 -26.04
CA GLY A 434 7.63 9.19 -27.40
C GLY A 434 8.05 10.28 -28.38
N LYS A 435 9.32 10.26 -28.80
CA LYS A 435 9.91 11.26 -29.71
C LYS A 435 9.30 11.24 -31.12
N ASP A 436 8.56 10.21 -31.50
CA ASP A 436 7.94 10.08 -32.82
C ASP A 436 6.41 10.24 -32.79
N ILE A 437 5.82 10.60 -31.64
CA ILE A 437 4.37 10.80 -31.51
C ILE A 437 4.03 12.27 -31.85
N PRO A 438 3.21 12.54 -32.88
CA PRO A 438 2.81 13.91 -33.21
C PRO A 438 1.93 14.52 -32.10
N TYR A 439 2.18 15.79 -31.76
CA TYR A 439 1.42 16.49 -30.70
C TYR A 439 -0.09 16.49 -30.99
N LYS A 440 -0.49 16.73 -32.25
CA LYS A 440 -1.90 16.72 -32.67
C LYS A 440 -2.63 15.41 -32.35
N ASP A 441 -1.92 14.29 -32.30
CA ASP A 441 -2.47 12.96 -32.02
C ASP A 441 -2.37 12.63 -30.53
N PHE A 442 -1.30 13.09 -29.86
CA PHE A 442 -1.08 12.87 -28.43
C PHE A 442 -2.11 13.60 -27.55
N HIS A 443 -2.36 14.89 -27.84
CA HIS A 443 -3.31 15.69 -27.06
C HIS A 443 -3.99 16.78 -27.92
N PRO A 444 -5.00 16.41 -28.73
CA PRO A 444 -5.57 17.28 -29.77
C PRO A 444 -6.08 18.64 -29.25
N LYS A 445 -6.71 18.67 -28.07
CA LYS A 445 -7.28 19.89 -27.49
C LYS A 445 -6.18 20.92 -27.19
N SER A 446 -5.20 20.55 -26.37
CA SER A 446 -4.03 21.37 -26.08
C SER A 446 -3.29 21.81 -27.34
N PHE A 447 -3.09 20.90 -28.31
CA PHE A 447 -2.44 21.26 -29.58
C PHE A 447 -3.21 22.37 -30.32
N SER A 448 -4.55 22.38 -30.27
CA SER A 448 -5.36 23.43 -30.89
C SER A 448 -5.12 24.81 -30.29
N GLU A 449 -4.67 24.89 -29.03
CA GLU A 449 -4.42 26.12 -28.28
C GLU A 449 -2.97 26.63 -28.42
N VAL A 450 -2.07 25.82 -28.95
CA VAL A 450 -0.66 26.21 -29.19
C VAL A 450 -0.60 27.33 -30.23
N ASN A 451 0.34 28.27 -30.04
CA ASN A 451 0.62 29.31 -31.01
C ASN A 451 1.03 28.69 -32.36
N GLU A 452 0.40 29.14 -33.45
CA GLU A 452 0.68 28.67 -34.82
C GLU A 452 2.17 28.77 -35.21
N GLU A 453 2.91 29.76 -34.71
CA GLU A 453 4.35 29.88 -34.98
C GLU A 453 5.20 28.74 -34.39
N GLN A 454 4.65 28.04 -33.39
CA GLN A 454 5.25 26.88 -32.71
C GLN A 454 4.56 25.57 -33.09
N LYS A 455 3.92 25.52 -34.27
CA LYS A 455 3.42 24.29 -34.87
C LYS A 455 4.24 23.94 -36.11
N SER A 456 4.83 22.76 -36.09
CA SER A 456 5.45 22.13 -37.25
C SER A 456 5.05 20.65 -37.40
N GLU A 457 5.41 20.03 -38.51
CA GLU A 457 5.16 18.59 -38.77
C GLU A 457 5.67 17.70 -37.63
N HIS A 458 6.77 18.11 -36.99
CA HIS A 458 7.42 17.37 -35.90
C HIS A 458 7.12 17.93 -34.51
N SER A 459 6.05 18.72 -34.35
CA SER A 459 5.55 19.12 -33.03
C SER A 459 5.32 17.88 -32.16
N ALA A 460 5.84 17.87 -30.94
CA ALA A 460 5.54 16.83 -29.96
C ALA A 460 5.21 17.45 -28.60
N TRP A 461 4.43 16.70 -27.83
CA TRP A 461 3.94 17.08 -26.50
C TRP A 461 5.07 17.64 -25.63
N GLU A 462 4.89 18.86 -25.11
CA GLU A 462 5.77 19.53 -24.13
C GLU A 462 7.25 19.71 -24.51
N THR A 463 7.61 19.55 -25.78
CA THR A 463 8.99 19.73 -26.27
C THR A 463 9.12 20.98 -27.15
N PRO A 464 10.34 21.56 -27.26
CA PRO A 464 10.60 22.67 -28.17
C PRO A 464 10.20 22.34 -29.62
N ASP A 465 9.35 23.17 -30.24
CA ASP A 465 8.99 22.98 -31.64
C ASP A 465 10.19 23.18 -32.57
N PRO A 466 10.56 22.17 -33.38
CA PRO A 466 11.74 22.26 -34.22
C PRO A 466 11.62 23.34 -35.29
N GLY A 467 10.42 23.60 -35.83
CA GLY A 467 10.22 24.67 -36.81
C GLY A 467 10.57 26.05 -36.27
N TYR A 468 10.08 26.37 -35.07
CA TYR A 468 10.37 27.64 -34.41
C TYR A 468 11.85 27.76 -34.05
N TRP A 469 12.42 26.78 -33.36
CA TRP A 469 13.76 26.90 -32.78
C TRP A 469 14.87 26.83 -33.81
N THR A 470 14.74 26.04 -34.88
CA THR A 470 15.75 26.02 -35.95
C THR A 470 15.76 27.32 -36.75
N ARG A 471 14.61 27.98 -36.97
CA ARG A 471 14.58 29.30 -37.61
C ARG A 471 15.25 30.38 -36.74
N ASN A 472 15.28 30.18 -35.43
CA ASN A 472 15.96 31.05 -34.47
C ASN A 472 17.42 30.64 -34.18
N GLY A 473 17.99 29.74 -34.99
CA GLY A 473 19.42 29.40 -34.91
C GLY A 473 19.79 28.40 -33.81
N TYR A 474 18.85 27.57 -33.36
CA TYR A 474 19.10 26.47 -32.41
C TYR A 474 18.93 25.12 -33.10
N ALA A 475 19.76 24.14 -32.72
CA ALA A 475 19.43 22.73 -32.97
C ALA A 475 18.50 22.22 -31.86
N VAL A 476 17.63 21.27 -32.17
CA VAL A 476 16.76 20.59 -31.19
C VAL A 476 17.06 19.10 -31.21
N VAL A 477 17.31 18.52 -30.04
CA VAL A 477 17.49 17.08 -29.83
C VAL A 477 16.38 16.57 -28.94
N ARG A 478 15.58 15.65 -29.47
CA ARG A 478 14.49 14.98 -28.75
C ARG A 478 14.80 13.51 -28.60
N ALA A 479 15.03 13.07 -27.38
CA ALA A 479 15.48 11.72 -27.07
C ALA A 479 14.43 10.94 -26.27
N ASP A 480 14.23 9.68 -26.65
CA ASP A 480 13.39 8.75 -25.90
C ASP A 480 14.12 8.23 -24.68
N GLU A 481 13.42 8.20 -23.55
CA GLU A 481 13.94 7.58 -22.34
C GLU A 481 14.31 6.10 -22.54
N ARG A 482 15.21 5.57 -21.71
CA ARG A 482 15.56 4.16 -21.71
C ARG A 482 14.30 3.31 -21.63
N GLY A 483 14.28 2.21 -22.38
CA GLY A 483 13.12 1.30 -22.44
C GLY A 483 11.93 1.80 -23.24
N LEU A 484 12.05 2.93 -23.96
CA LEU A 484 11.03 3.42 -24.89
C LEU A 484 11.51 3.41 -26.33
N GLY A 485 10.58 3.11 -27.25
CA GLY A 485 10.84 3.09 -28.69
C GLY A 485 11.95 2.13 -29.06
N GLN A 486 13.11 2.70 -29.43
CA GLN A 486 14.33 2.00 -29.81
C GLN A 486 15.52 2.31 -28.87
N SER A 487 15.27 2.97 -27.74
CA SER A 487 16.23 3.13 -26.64
C SER A 487 16.22 1.88 -25.77
N THR A 488 17.39 1.27 -25.53
CA THR A 488 17.47 0.02 -24.76
C THR A 488 17.35 0.26 -23.25
N GLY A 489 17.11 -0.82 -22.52
CA GLY A 489 16.97 -0.81 -21.07
C GLY A 489 15.52 -0.83 -20.61
N LEU A 490 15.31 -0.45 -19.36
CA LEU A 490 14.01 -0.43 -18.70
C LEU A 490 13.52 1.02 -18.61
N LEU A 491 12.24 1.24 -18.91
CA LEU A 491 11.57 2.50 -18.63
C LEU A 491 11.35 2.61 -17.13
N ASP A 492 12.26 3.31 -16.47
CA ASP A 492 12.25 3.56 -15.04
C ASP A 492 12.33 5.07 -14.79
N THR A 493 11.19 5.72 -14.99
CA THR A 493 11.08 7.18 -14.98
C THR A 493 11.54 7.77 -13.65
N MET A 494 12.24 8.91 -13.71
CA MET A 494 12.78 9.61 -12.52
C MET A 494 13.85 8.86 -11.71
N SER A 495 14.34 7.71 -12.21
CA SER A 495 15.39 6.92 -11.57
C SER A 495 16.78 7.54 -11.71
N ARG A 496 17.75 6.95 -10.99
CA ARG A 496 19.17 7.25 -11.20
C ARG A 496 19.59 6.91 -12.64
N GLY A 497 19.15 5.77 -13.17
CA GLY A 497 19.49 5.30 -14.51
C GLY A 497 18.97 6.22 -15.62
N MET A 498 17.82 6.87 -15.41
CA MET A 498 17.33 7.96 -16.27
C MET A 498 18.31 9.13 -16.28
N SER A 499 18.75 9.62 -15.11
CA SER A 499 19.68 10.75 -15.03
C SER A 499 21.07 10.42 -15.61
N GLU A 500 21.49 9.15 -15.56
CA GLU A 500 22.74 8.65 -16.16
C GLU A 500 22.67 8.70 -17.68
N ALA A 501 21.57 8.23 -18.26
CA ALA A 501 21.38 8.34 -19.69
C ALA A 501 21.19 9.78 -20.16
N PHE A 502 20.45 10.60 -19.42
CA PHE A 502 20.27 12.00 -19.80
C PHE A 502 21.60 12.77 -19.75
N PHE A 503 22.47 12.46 -18.79
CA PHE A 503 23.84 13.01 -18.75
C PHE A 503 24.60 12.72 -20.04
N ASP A 504 24.56 11.46 -20.50
CA ASP A 504 25.22 11.04 -21.74
C ASP A 504 24.62 11.70 -22.99
N VAL A 505 23.29 11.87 -23.04
CA VAL A 505 22.60 12.58 -24.13
C VAL A 505 23.03 14.05 -24.21
N VAL A 506 23.17 14.73 -23.06
CA VAL A 506 23.61 16.12 -23.01
C VAL A 506 25.05 16.26 -23.51
N GLU A 507 25.97 15.43 -23.02
CA GLU A 507 27.36 15.48 -23.46
C GLU A 507 27.52 15.08 -24.93
N TRP A 508 26.77 14.08 -25.38
CA TRP A 508 26.75 13.67 -26.78
C TRP A 508 26.31 14.83 -27.68
N ALA A 509 25.22 15.54 -27.30
CA ALA A 509 24.72 16.68 -28.05
C ALA A 509 25.72 17.86 -28.06
N ALA A 510 26.49 18.05 -26.99
CA ALA A 510 27.53 19.06 -26.91
C ALA A 510 28.72 18.75 -27.84
N ASP A 511 29.05 17.47 -28.02
CA ASP A 511 30.24 17.03 -28.77
C ASP A 511 30.00 16.84 -30.28
N GLN A 512 28.78 17.08 -30.78
CA GLN A 512 28.49 16.94 -32.21
C GLN A 512 29.15 18.04 -33.06
N PRO A 513 29.58 17.77 -34.31
CA PRO A 513 30.27 18.74 -35.16
C PRO A 513 29.40 19.95 -35.55
N TRP A 514 28.08 19.80 -35.50
CA TRP A 514 27.10 20.87 -35.75
C TRP A 514 26.71 21.63 -34.47
N SER A 515 27.23 21.23 -33.31
CA SER A 515 27.00 21.87 -32.02
C SER A 515 28.13 22.86 -31.71
N ASN A 516 27.79 24.03 -31.18
CA ASN A 516 28.81 24.97 -30.68
C ASN A 516 29.30 24.65 -29.25
N GLY A 517 28.91 23.49 -28.72
CA GLY A 517 29.27 23.02 -27.38
C GLY A 517 28.37 23.54 -26.26
N LYS A 518 27.39 24.41 -26.53
CA LYS A 518 26.42 24.89 -25.54
C LYS A 518 25.08 24.17 -25.67
N VAL A 519 24.68 23.51 -24.60
CA VAL A 519 23.41 22.80 -24.48
C VAL A 519 22.50 23.52 -23.49
N GLY A 520 21.28 23.84 -23.91
CA GLY A 520 20.19 24.28 -23.08
C GLY A 520 19.17 23.17 -22.88
N LEU A 521 18.51 23.14 -21.73
CA LEU A 521 17.36 22.27 -21.50
C LEU A 521 16.10 23.14 -21.35
N LEU A 522 15.01 22.72 -21.99
CA LEU A 522 13.74 23.44 -21.99
C LEU A 522 12.60 22.43 -22.07
N GLY A 523 11.68 22.46 -21.11
CA GLY A 523 10.54 21.55 -21.10
C GLY A 523 9.66 21.69 -19.88
N ILE A 524 8.43 21.20 -20.03
CA ILE A 524 7.32 21.35 -19.09
C ILE A 524 7.19 20.10 -18.20
N SER A 525 6.68 20.25 -16.98
CA SER A 525 6.27 19.16 -16.09
C SER A 525 7.32 18.05 -15.90
N TYR A 526 7.15 16.86 -16.51
CA TYR A 526 8.16 15.80 -16.44
C TYR A 526 9.53 16.26 -16.93
N TYR A 527 9.57 16.97 -18.05
CA TYR A 527 10.81 17.52 -18.60
C TYR A 527 11.39 18.62 -17.70
N ALA A 528 10.58 19.34 -16.92
CA ALA A 528 11.09 20.25 -15.90
C ALA A 528 11.75 19.48 -14.74
N GLY A 529 11.15 18.36 -14.33
CA GLY A 529 11.70 17.49 -13.29
C GLY A 529 12.98 16.75 -13.70
N SER A 530 13.10 16.32 -14.96
CA SER A 530 14.29 15.63 -15.47
C SER A 530 15.50 16.57 -15.63
N GLN A 531 15.24 17.85 -15.99
CA GLN A 531 16.25 18.90 -16.06
C GLN A 531 17.03 19.10 -14.77
N TRP A 532 16.33 19.22 -13.63
CA TRP A 532 16.98 19.39 -12.33
C TRP A 532 17.90 18.22 -11.98
N ARG A 533 17.46 16.99 -12.30
CA ARG A 533 18.22 15.77 -12.00
C ARG A 533 19.49 15.66 -12.81
N VAL A 534 19.44 15.94 -14.12
CA VAL A 534 20.65 15.90 -14.96
C VAL A 534 21.57 17.09 -14.67
N ALA A 535 21.01 18.28 -14.42
CA ALA A 535 21.81 19.48 -14.12
C ALA A 535 22.62 19.32 -12.83
N ALA A 536 22.06 18.67 -11.81
CA ALA A 536 22.76 18.36 -10.57
C ALA A 536 24.04 17.51 -10.79
N ARG A 537 24.12 16.82 -11.92
CA ARG A 537 25.27 15.99 -12.32
C ARG A 537 26.31 16.70 -13.15
N ARG A 538 26.04 17.95 -13.53
CA ARG A 538 27.00 18.86 -14.18
C ARG A 538 27.61 18.29 -15.48
N PRO A 539 26.81 17.78 -16.44
CA PRO A 539 27.32 17.30 -17.73
C PRO A 539 28.08 18.40 -18.47
N LYS A 540 29.14 18.00 -19.19
CA LYS A 540 29.89 18.89 -20.07
C LYS A 540 28.95 19.51 -21.11
N GLY A 541 29.12 20.82 -21.33
CA GLY A 541 28.37 21.57 -22.35
C GLY A 541 27.02 22.11 -21.88
N LEU A 542 26.47 21.66 -20.75
CA LEU A 542 25.22 22.23 -20.20
C LEU A 542 25.45 23.69 -19.77
N ALA A 543 24.77 24.60 -20.46
CA ALA A 543 24.91 26.05 -20.29
C ALA A 543 23.69 26.71 -19.65
N ALA A 544 22.48 26.13 -19.80
CA ALA A 544 21.25 26.66 -19.23
C ALA A 544 20.19 25.57 -19.01
N ILE A 545 19.36 25.75 -17.99
CA ILE A 545 18.10 25.00 -17.81
C ILE A 545 16.94 25.98 -17.69
N VAL A 546 15.80 25.64 -18.29
CA VAL A 546 14.55 26.40 -18.21
C VAL A 546 13.44 25.40 -17.83
N PRO A 547 13.36 25.02 -16.55
CA PRO A 547 12.29 24.18 -16.03
C PRO A 547 11.04 25.04 -15.76
N TRP A 548 9.88 24.62 -16.24
CA TRP A 548 8.61 25.33 -16.03
C TRP A 548 7.41 24.36 -16.02
N GLU A 549 6.28 24.80 -15.48
CA GLU A 549 5.00 24.06 -15.43
C GLU A 549 3.94 24.84 -16.20
#